data_AF-W7UIA6-F1
#
_entry.id   AF-W7UIA6-F1
#
_cell.length_a   1.000
_cell.length_b   1.000
_cell.length_c   1.000
_cell.angle_alpha   90.00
_cell.angle_beta   90.00
_cell.angle_gamma   90.00
#
_symmetry.space_group_name_H-M   'P 1'
#
loop_
_entity.id
_entity.type
_entity.pdbx_description
1 polymer ?
#
loop_
_entity_poly.entity_id
_entity_poly.type
_entity_poly.pdbx_seq_one_letter_code
_entity_poly.pdbx_strand_id
1 'polypeptide(L)'
;MANREIFVDPDGIRVCADRLCQYAAGMNETLEDFRKKIRSTESIYQSQSATDMRDKFAVLEPELEKFTAYLRKVSAYLVQNVAEPAAVVDQIASQNVVNIRKPQ
;
A
#
# COMPACT_ATOMS: atom_id res chain seq x y z
N MET A 1 -31.60 -2.88 -6.78
CA MET A 1 -30.47 -3.69 -7.28
C MET A 1 -30.26 -4.79 -6.25
N ALA A 2 -30.42 -6.05 -6.63
CA ALA A 2 -30.23 -7.16 -5.71
C ALA A 2 -28.77 -7.16 -5.23
N ASN A 3 -28.57 -7.14 -3.91
CA ASN A 3 -27.27 -7.33 -3.27
C ASN A 3 -26.76 -8.70 -3.72
N ARG A 4 -25.92 -8.74 -4.76
CA ARG A 4 -25.10 -9.93 -5.00
C ARG A 4 -24.15 -9.98 -3.82
N GLU A 5 -24.26 -11.02 -3.02
CA GLU A 5 -23.22 -11.37 -2.05
C GLU A 5 -21.93 -11.55 -2.86
N ILE A 6 -21.10 -10.51 -2.86
CA ILE A 6 -19.75 -10.63 -3.40
C ILE A 6 -19.02 -11.45 -2.36
N PHE A 7 -18.76 -12.72 -2.68
CA PHE A 7 -17.87 -13.52 -1.86
C PHE A 7 -16.49 -12.85 -1.92
N VAL A 8 -16.07 -12.31 -0.79
CA VAL A 8 -14.83 -11.58 -0.65
C VAL A 8 -13.75 -12.56 -0.27
N ASP A 9 -12.78 -12.81 -1.15
CA ASP A 9 -11.60 -13.60 -0.84
C ASP A 9 -10.64 -12.80 0.07
N PRO A 10 -10.52 -13.15 1.37
CA PRO A 10 -9.69 -12.40 2.30
C PRO A 10 -8.20 -12.52 1.97
N ASP A 11 -7.76 -13.67 1.44
CA ASP A 11 -6.35 -13.91 1.11
C ASP A 11 -5.95 -13.17 -0.15
N GLY A 12 -6.83 -13.15 -1.16
CA GLY A 12 -6.66 -12.31 -2.34
C GLY A 12 -6.50 -10.83 -2.00
N ILE A 13 -7.27 -10.32 -1.02
CA ILE A 13 -7.14 -8.94 -0.55
C ILE A 13 -5.83 -8.70 0.19
N ARG A 14 -5.39 -9.62 1.05
CA ARG A 14 -4.08 -9.51 1.73
C ARG A 14 -2.94 -9.43 0.72
N VAL A 15 -2.98 -10.25 -0.33
CA VAL A 15 -1.99 -10.17 -1.42
C VAL A 15 -2.01 -8.80 -2.12
N CYS A 16 -3.20 -8.24 -2.38
CA CYS A 16 -3.31 -6.88 -2.92
C CYS A 16 -2.72 -5.82 -1.98
N ALA A 17 -3.02 -5.91 -0.68
CA ALA A 17 -2.50 -5.01 0.34
C ALA A 17 -0.96 -5.10 0.45
N ASP A 18 -0.40 -6.30 0.40
CA ASP A 18 1.05 -6.52 0.41
C ASP A 18 1.73 -5.92 -0.81
N ARG A 19 1.12 -6.05 -2.02
CA ARG A 19 1.64 -5.41 -3.24
C ARG A 19 1.68 -3.89 -3.12
N LEU A 20 0.64 -3.27 -2.54
CA LEU A 20 0.63 -1.83 -2.29
C LEU A 20 1.76 -1.40 -1.34
N CYS A 21 2.04 -2.21 -0.31
CA CYS A 21 3.18 -1.99 0.59
C CYS A 21 4.53 -2.14 -0.13
N GLN A 22 4.67 -3.11 -1.03
CA GLN A 22 5.88 -3.29 -1.85
C GLN A 22 6.11 -2.09 -2.78
N TYR A 23 5.05 -1.59 -3.44
CA TYR A 23 5.16 -0.37 -4.26
C TYR A 23 5.56 0.84 -3.42
N ALA A 24 4.97 1.01 -2.24
CA ALA A 24 5.35 2.07 -1.31
C ALA A 24 6.82 1.97 -0.87
N ALA A 25 7.34 0.76 -0.64
CA ALA A 25 8.75 0.53 -0.30
C ALA A 25 9.67 0.91 -1.47
N GLY A 26 9.40 0.42 -2.68
CA GLY A 26 10.22 0.73 -3.85
C GLY A 26 10.21 2.23 -4.22
N MET A 27 9.09 2.93 -4.00
CA MET A 27 9.04 4.39 -4.17
C MET A 27 9.92 5.13 -3.16
N ASN A 28 9.93 4.69 -1.90
CA ASN A 28 10.81 5.25 -0.89
C ASN A 28 12.30 5.03 -1.21
N GLU A 29 12.67 3.83 -1.64
CA GLU A 29 14.04 3.53 -2.08
C GLU A 29 14.46 4.44 -3.24
N THR A 30 13.58 4.59 -4.23
CA THR A 30 13.80 5.49 -5.38
C THR A 30 13.99 6.93 -4.92
N LEU A 31 13.15 7.43 -4.00
CA LEU A 31 13.27 8.78 -3.44
C LEU A 31 14.60 8.97 -2.69
N GLU A 32 15.03 7.99 -1.89
CA GLU A 32 16.32 8.04 -1.20
C GLU A 32 17.50 8.11 -2.16
N ASP A 33 17.45 7.36 -3.25
CA ASP A 33 18.49 7.38 -4.27
C ASP A 33 18.52 8.71 -5.04
N PHE A 34 17.35 9.29 -5.36
CA PHE A 34 17.29 10.64 -5.92
C PHE A 34 17.90 11.69 -4.97
N ARG A 35 17.55 11.65 -3.68
CA ARG A 35 18.11 12.55 -2.66
C ARG A 35 19.65 12.45 -2.60
N LYS A 36 20.18 11.22 -2.61
CA LYS A 36 21.64 10.99 -2.63
C LYS A 36 22.27 11.58 -3.89
N LYS A 37 21.64 11.35 -5.06
CA LYS A 37 22.17 11.81 -6.34
C LYS A 37 22.17 13.34 -6.45
N ILE A 38 21.12 14.01 -6.01
CA ILE A 38 21.05 15.49 -6.01
C ILE A 38 22.15 16.08 -5.14
N ARG A 39 22.31 15.60 -3.90
CA ARG A 39 23.39 16.06 -3.01
C ARG A 39 24.79 15.84 -3.62
N SER A 40 25.00 14.70 -4.26
CA SER A 40 26.26 14.40 -4.95
C SER A 40 26.49 15.34 -6.13
N THR A 41 25.47 15.60 -6.95
CA THR A 41 25.56 16.51 -8.10
C THR A 41 25.84 17.94 -7.66
N GLU A 42 25.13 18.46 -6.64
CA GLU A 42 25.38 19.81 -6.10
C GLU A 42 26.80 19.95 -5.53
N SER A 43 27.34 18.91 -4.89
CA SER A 43 28.70 18.92 -4.36
C SER A 43 29.78 18.93 -5.45
N ILE A 44 29.53 18.32 -6.61
CA ILE A 44 30.52 18.16 -7.69
C ILE A 44 30.40 19.31 -8.71
N TYR A 45 29.18 19.68 -9.05
CA TYR A 45 28.85 20.66 -10.07
C TYR A 45 28.14 21.84 -9.40
N GLN A 46 28.89 22.88 -9.07
CA GLN A 46 28.33 24.18 -8.63
C GLN A 46 27.74 24.96 -9.81
N SER A 47 26.93 24.31 -10.64
CA SER A 47 26.31 24.89 -11.83
C SER A 47 24.83 25.15 -11.60
N GLN A 48 24.27 26.12 -12.35
CA GLN A 48 22.85 26.46 -12.32
C GLN A 48 21.96 25.23 -12.53
N SER A 49 22.38 24.28 -13.38
CA SER A 49 21.63 23.05 -13.65
C SER A 49 21.49 22.13 -12.44
N ALA A 50 22.48 22.09 -11.54
CA ALA A 50 22.38 21.33 -10.29
C ALA A 50 21.35 21.95 -9.33
N THR A 51 21.34 23.29 -9.26
CA THR A 51 20.34 24.06 -8.50
C THR A 51 18.92 23.86 -9.06
N ASP A 52 18.76 23.94 -10.38
CA ASP A 52 17.47 23.72 -11.05
C ASP A 52 16.94 22.30 -10.79
N MET A 53 17.81 21.28 -10.82
CA MET A 53 17.45 19.90 -10.50
C MET A 53 16.95 19.76 -9.05
N ARG A 54 17.66 20.36 -8.09
CA ARG A 54 17.23 20.36 -6.68
C ARG A 54 15.88 21.03 -6.53
N ASP A 55 15.70 22.22 -7.10
CA ASP A 55 14.47 22.99 -6.92
C ASP A 55 13.25 22.27 -7.52
N LYS A 56 13.42 21.64 -8.69
CA LYS A 56 12.36 20.80 -9.28
C LYS A 56 12.06 19.58 -8.42
N PHE A 57 13.08 18.92 -7.89
CA PHE A 57 12.88 17.77 -7.01
C PHE A 57 12.20 18.16 -5.69
N ALA A 58 12.57 19.29 -5.08
CA ALA A 58 11.98 19.78 -3.84
C ALA A 58 10.46 20.04 -3.96
N VAL A 59 9.97 20.35 -5.17
CA VAL A 59 8.53 20.47 -5.45
C VAL A 59 7.86 19.11 -5.61
N LEU A 60 8.52 18.14 -6.25
CA LEU A 60 7.95 16.82 -6.55
C LEU A 60 8.00 15.85 -5.37
N GLU A 61 9.05 15.92 -4.58
CA GLU A 61 9.33 15.08 -3.42
C GLU A 61 8.12 14.94 -2.47
N PRO A 62 7.49 16.02 -1.98
CA PRO A 62 6.36 15.89 -1.06
C PRO A 62 5.14 15.19 -1.71
N GLU A 63 4.94 15.32 -3.02
CA GLU A 63 3.83 14.64 -3.71
C GLU A 63 4.08 13.13 -3.82
N LEU A 64 5.33 12.72 -4.07
CA LEU A 64 5.73 11.32 -4.06
C LEU A 64 5.62 10.72 -2.65
N GLU A 65 6.03 11.46 -1.62
CA GLU A 65 5.84 11.03 -0.22
C GLU A 65 4.36 10.87 0.16
N LYS A 66 3.51 11.82 -0.24
CA LYS A 66 2.05 11.73 -0.05
C LYS A 66 1.46 10.50 -0.74
N PHE A 67 1.84 10.24 -1.98
CA PHE A 67 1.36 9.07 -2.72
C PHE A 67 1.82 7.77 -2.05
N THR A 68 3.08 7.68 -1.62
CA THR A 68 3.59 6.54 -0.84
C THR A 68 2.82 6.33 0.46
N ALA A 69 2.50 7.41 1.18
CA ALA A 69 1.67 7.34 2.38
C ALA A 69 0.24 6.88 2.05
N TYR A 70 -0.31 7.29 0.91
CA TYR A 70 -1.63 6.88 0.45
C TYR A 70 -1.69 5.37 0.14
N LEU A 71 -0.67 4.82 -0.54
CA LEU A 71 -0.56 3.38 -0.79
C LEU A 71 -0.62 2.57 0.51
N ARG A 72 0.10 3.02 1.55
CA ARG A 72 0.09 2.38 2.88
C ARG A 72 -1.28 2.49 3.57
N LYS A 73 -1.96 3.64 3.45
CA LYS A 73 -3.32 3.82 3.99
C LYS A 73 -4.33 2.90 3.32
N VAL A 74 -4.27 2.78 2.00
CA VAL A 74 -5.16 1.87 1.25
C VAL A 74 -4.88 0.42 1.63
N SER A 75 -3.61 0.03 1.72
CA SER A 75 -3.22 -1.31 2.19
C SER A 75 -3.80 -1.63 3.57
N ALA A 76 -3.61 -0.73 4.54
CA ALA A 76 -4.17 -0.90 5.90
C ALA A 76 -5.70 -0.99 5.88
N TYR A 77 -6.37 -0.14 5.08
CA TYR A 77 -7.82 -0.17 4.94
C TYR A 77 -8.31 -1.51 4.39
N LEU A 78 -7.67 -2.02 3.33
CA LEU A 78 -8.02 -3.30 2.71
C LEU A 78 -7.91 -4.46 3.71
N VAL A 79 -6.87 -4.48 4.54
CA VAL A 79 -6.71 -5.53 5.56
C VAL A 79 -7.78 -5.39 6.65
N GLN A 80 -7.85 -4.22 7.30
CA GLN A 80 -8.65 -4.02 8.51
C GLN A 80 -10.15 -3.97 8.26
N ASN A 81 -10.58 -3.41 7.13
CA ASN A 81 -11.99 -3.14 6.86
C ASN A 81 -12.59 -4.10 5.83
N VAL A 82 -11.77 -4.93 5.19
CA VAL A 82 -12.24 -5.85 4.14
C VAL A 82 -11.81 -7.29 4.43
N ALA A 83 -10.50 -7.59 4.49
CA ALA A 83 -10.01 -8.95 4.67
C ALA A 83 -10.33 -9.52 6.06
N GLU A 84 -10.09 -8.76 7.13
CA GLU A 84 -10.36 -9.20 8.50
C GLU A 84 -11.85 -9.47 8.75
N PRO A 85 -12.79 -8.55 8.42
CA PRO A 85 -14.21 -8.83 8.57
C PRO A 85 -14.68 -10.02 7.74
N ALA A 86 -14.22 -10.14 6.49
CA ALA A 86 -14.59 -11.26 5.62
C ALA A 86 -14.15 -12.62 6.20
N ALA A 87 -12.91 -12.71 6.71
CA ALA A 87 -12.41 -13.92 7.35
C ALA A 87 -13.21 -14.32 8.60
N VAL A 88 -13.65 -13.34 9.40
CA VAL A 88 -14.50 -13.59 10.58
C VAL A 88 -15.86 -14.16 10.16
N VAL A 89 -16.47 -13.59 9.12
CA VAL A 89 -17.75 -14.09 8.58
C VAL A 89 -17.62 -15.54 8.10
N ASP A 90 -16.56 -15.86 7.35
CA ASP A 90 -16.30 -17.22 6.85
C ASP A 90 -16.07 -18.22 7.99
N GLN A 91 -15.37 -17.79 9.06
CA GLN A 91 -15.15 -18.61 10.25
C GLN A 91 -16.46 -18.92 10.98
N ILE A 92 -17.31 -17.91 11.19
CA ILE A 92 -18.63 -18.08 11.83
C ILE A 92 -19.51 -19.01 11.01
N ALA A 93 -19.58 -18.80 9.69
CA ALA A 93 -20.34 -19.66 8.79
C ALA A 93 -19.88 -21.12 8.87
N SER A 94 -18.55 -21.35 8.86
CA SER A 94 -17.95 -22.68 8.96
C SER A 94 -18.27 -23.37 10.30
N GLN A 95 -18.17 -22.64 11.42
CA GLN A 95 -18.50 -23.17 12.75
C GLN A 95 -19.98 -23.55 12.86
N ASN A 96 -20.89 -22.71 12.34
CA ASN A 96 -22.32 -23.00 12.33
C ASN A 96 -22.64 -24.27 11.53
N VAL A 97 -22.03 -24.46 10.35
CA VAL A 97 -22.20 -25.68 9.55
C VAL A 97 -21.70 -26.92 10.29
N VAL A 98 -20.56 -26.83 10.99
CA VAL A 98 -20.01 -27.93 11.79
C VAL A 98 -20.93 -28.30 12.95
N ASN A 99 -21.51 -27.32 13.64
CA ASN A 99 -22.42 -27.55 14.76
C ASN A 99 -23.74 -28.21 14.34
N ILE A 100 -24.24 -27.91 13.12
CA ILE A 100 -25.44 -28.56 12.57
C ILE A 100 -25.15 -30.02 12.16
N ARG A 101 -23.91 -30.33 11.75
CA ARG A 101 -23.52 -31.67 11.27
C ARG A 101 -23.17 -32.68 12.37
N LYS A 102 -23.13 -32.28 13.65
CA LYS A 102 -23.04 -33.23 14.77
C LYS A 102 -24.47 -33.62 15.19
N PRO A 103 -24.98 -34.82 14.82
CA PRO A 103 -26.22 -35.31 15.41
C PRO A 103 -25.98 -35.63 16.89
N GLN A 104 -27.00 -35.36 17.72
CA GLN A 104 -27.13 -35.98 19.05
C GLN A 104 -27.32 -37.49 18.90
#